data_AF-A0A2W6DUE9-F1
#
_entry.id   AF-A0A2W6DUE9-F1
#
_cell.length_a   1.000
_cell.length_b   1.000
_cell.length_c   1.000
_cell.angle_alpha   90.00
_cell.angle_beta   90.00
_cell.angle_gamma   90.00
#
_symmetry.space_group_name_H-M   'P 1'
#
loop_
_entity.id
_entity.type
_entity.pdbx_description
1 polymer ?
#
loop_
_entity_poly.entity_id
_entity_poly.type
_entity_poly.pdbx_seq_one_letter_code
_entity_poly.pdbx_strand_id
1 'polypeptide(L)'
;MSPGLTAERDVYELESYDPVAVFFDGMESCWRGWADERGHSSHEGDLDIVAVHDGHVRLAIRLNQWSGPSKLRAYVDVVLDAGEHLVAASAQMRSLVSGQ
;
A
#
# COMPACT_ATOMS: atom_id res chain seq x y z
N MET A 1 25.64 -4.72 -7.08
CA MET A 1 24.25 -4.54 -6.63
C MET A 1 24.03 -5.52 -5.50
N SER A 2 23.84 -5.05 -4.27
CA SER A 2 23.38 -5.94 -3.21
C SER A 2 21.96 -6.37 -3.58
N PRO A 3 21.63 -7.68 -3.60
CA PRO A 3 20.24 -8.09 -3.83
C PRO A 3 19.38 -7.48 -2.73
N GLY A 4 18.39 -6.67 -3.12
CA GLY A 4 17.40 -6.15 -2.18
C GLY A 4 16.57 -7.30 -1.59
N LEU A 5 16.09 -7.14 -0.36
CA LEU A 5 15.10 -8.05 0.21
C LEU A 5 13.80 -7.91 -0.58
N THR A 6 13.25 -9.03 -1.05
CA THR A 6 11.98 -9.09 -1.77
C THR A 6 11.06 -10.10 -1.10
N ALA A 7 9.78 -9.77 -0.98
CA ALA A 7 8.73 -10.67 -0.53
C ALA A 7 7.46 -10.38 -1.35
N GLU A 8 6.81 -11.44 -1.84
CA GLU A 8 5.66 -11.34 -2.75
C GLU A 8 4.57 -12.31 -2.33
N ARG A 9 3.32 -11.94 -2.56
CA ARG A 9 2.13 -12.77 -2.33
C ARG A 9 1.01 -12.32 -3.27
N ASP A 10 0.26 -13.27 -3.79
CA ASP A 10 -0.97 -12.99 -4.53
C ASP A 10 -2.05 -12.53 -3.55
N VAL A 11 -2.66 -11.38 -3.84
CA VAL A 11 -3.77 -10.82 -3.07
C VAL A 11 -4.99 -10.81 -3.98
N TYR A 12 -6.07 -11.46 -3.53
CA TYR A 12 -7.31 -11.55 -4.28
C TYR A 12 -8.35 -10.60 -3.69
N GLU A 13 -8.97 -9.80 -4.56
CA GLU A 13 -10.07 -8.91 -4.19
C GLU A 13 -11.35 -9.37 -4.91
N LEU A 14 -12.48 -9.27 -4.21
CA LEU A 14 -13.78 -9.78 -4.68
C LEU A 14 -14.47 -8.84 -5.68
N GLU A 15 -13.98 -7.61 -5.84
CA GLU A 15 -14.64 -6.56 -6.62
C GLU A 15 -13.99 -6.34 -8.00
N SER A 16 -14.80 -5.94 -8.98
CA SER A 16 -14.34 -5.55 -10.33
C SER A 16 -13.63 -4.19 -10.39
N TYR A 17 -13.27 -3.65 -9.23
CA TYR A 17 -12.60 -2.38 -9.02
C TYR A 17 -11.43 -2.65 -8.08
N ASP A 18 -10.26 -2.07 -8.33
CA ASP A 18 -9.03 -2.39 -7.60
C ASP A 18 -8.92 -1.56 -6.30
N PRO A 19 -9.39 -2.07 -5.13
CA PRO A 19 -9.56 -1.27 -3.90
C PRO A 19 -8.25 -0.64 -3.40
N VAL A 20 -7.12 -1.30 -3.67
CA VAL A 20 -5.80 -0.76 -3.34
C VAL A 20 -5.44 0.45 -4.21
N ALA A 21 -5.78 0.48 -5.51
CA ALA A 21 -5.49 1.64 -6.35
C ALA A 21 -6.33 2.85 -5.92
N VAL A 22 -7.59 2.65 -5.56
CA VAL A 22 -8.50 3.66 -4.97
C VAL A 22 -7.89 4.31 -3.74
N PHE A 23 -7.29 3.49 -2.88
CA PHE A 23 -6.68 3.96 -1.66
C PHE A 23 -5.56 4.95 -1.96
N PHE A 24 -4.70 4.62 -2.94
CA PHE A 24 -3.64 5.51 -3.40
C PHE A 24 -4.18 6.76 -4.11
N ASP A 25 -5.19 6.63 -4.99
CA ASP A 25 -5.86 7.77 -5.64
C ASP A 25 -6.50 8.73 -4.61
N GLY A 26 -7.06 8.17 -3.54
CA GLY A 26 -7.61 8.93 -2.42
C GLY A 26 -6.53 9.72 -1.68
N MET A 27 -5.33 9.16 -1.51
CA MET A 27 -4.19 9.89 -0.94
C MET A 27 -3.68 10.96 -1.92
N GLU A 28 -3.54 10.64 -3.20
CA GLU A 28 -3.10 11.57 -4.26
C GLU A 28 -4.00 12.81 -4.32
N SER A 29 -5.33 12.62 -4.35
CA SER A 29 -6.29 13.73 -4.40
C SER A 29 -6.27 14.64 -3.17
N CYS A 30 -5.78 14.12 -2.03
CA CYS A 30 -5.71 14.81 -0.75
C CYS A 30 -4.26 15.06 -0.31
N TRP A 31 -3.30 15.12 -1.25
CA TRP A 31 -1.87 15.13 -0.92
C TRP A 31 -1.41 16.28 -0.01
N ARG A 32 -2.14 17.40 -0.01
CA ARG A 32 -1.84 18.54 0.86
C ARG A 32 -2.06 18.25 2.35
N GLY A 33 -2.77 17.18 2.68
CA GLY A 33 -2.97 16.74 4.06
C GLY A 33 -4.35 16.13 4.30
N TRP A 34 -4.42 15.33 5.35
CA TRP A 34 -5.63 14.79 5.95
C TRP A 34 -5.41 14.60 7.46
N ALA A 35 -6.47 14.61 8.26
CA ALA A 35 -6.36 14.69 9.71
C ALA A 35 -6.14 13.33 10.40
N ASP A 36 -6.81 12.27 9.92
CA ASP A 36 -6.84 10.96 10.57
C ASP A 36 -6.09 9.88 9.79
N GLU A 37 -5.78 8.77 10.44
CA GLU A 37 -5.23 7.60 9.77
C GLU A 37 -6.16 7.12 8.64
N ARG A 38 -5.56 6.74 7.50
CA ARG A 38 -6.27 6.06 6.42
C ARG A 38 -5.74 4.64 6.30
N GLY A 39 -6.66 3.68 6.18
CA GLY A 39 -6.32 2.26 6.07
C GLY A 39 -6.93 1.61 4.84
N HIS A 40 -6.22 0.63 4.31
CA HIS A 40 -6.74 -0.36 3.39
C HIS A 40 -6.33 -1.75 3.87
N SER A 41 -7.28 -2.66 3.93
CA SER A 41 -7.06 -4.08 4.21
C SER A 41 -7.73 -4.89 3.14
N SER A 42 -7.01 -5.88 2.59
CA SER A 42 -7.61 -6.82 1.64
C SER A 42 -8.62 -7.72 2.34
N HIS A 43 -9.59 -8.24 1.57
CA HIS A 43 -10.67 -9.06 2.12
C HIS A 43 -10.18 -10.26 2.94
N GLU A 44 -9.11 -10.92 2.47
CA GLU A 44 -8.53 -12.10 3.12
C GLU A 44 -7.55 -11.76 4.25
N GLY A 45 -7.26 -10.47 4.48
CA GLY A 45 -6.33 -9.99 5.51
C GLY A 45 -4.85 -10.23 5.18
N ASP A 46 -4.55 -10.48 3.91
CA ASP A 46 -3.20 -10.76 3.42
C ASP A 46 -2.36 -9.51 3.19
N LEU A 47 -3.02 -8.37 2.99
CA LEU A 47 -2.42 -7.06 2.80
C LEU A 47 -3.10 -6.06 3.72
N ASP A 48 -2.32 -5.39 4.58
CA ASP A 48 -2.75 -4.22 5.33
C ASP A 48 -1.83 -3.04 4.99
N ILE A 49 -2.44 -1.89 4.70
CA ILE A 49 -1.75 -0.63 4.45
C ILE A 49 -2.35 0.42 5.36
N VAL A 50 -1.48 1.13 6.08
CA VAL A 50 -1.85 2.25 6.94
C VAL A 50 -1.08 3.47 6.49
N ALA A 51 -1.77 4.61 6.35
CA ALA A 51 -1.23 5.88 5.91
C ALA A 51 -1.53 7.02 6.90
N VAL A 52 -0.50 7.77 7.25
CA VAL A 52 -0.59 8.99 8.07
C VAL A 52 0.08 10.15 7.34
N HIS A 53 -0.53 11.34 7.42
CA HIS A 53 0.06 12.58 6.92
C HIS A 53 0.55 13.45 8.09
N ASP A 54 1.85 13.75 8.11
CA ASP A 54 2.49 14.60 9.13
C ASP A 54 3.34 15.71 8.51
N GLY A 55 3.05 16.07 7.26
CA GLY A 55 3.93 16.85 6.37
C GLY A 55 4.62 15.99 5.32
N HIS A 56 4.79 14.69 5.62
CA HIS A 56 5.07 13.63 4.65
C HIS A 56 3.94 12.60 4.70
N VAL A 57 3.95 11.64 3.77
CA VAL A 57 3.06 10.48 3.82
C VAL A 57 3.85 9.29 4.34
N ARG A 58 3.51 8.82 5.53
CA ARG A 58 4.08 7.59 6.10
C ARG A 58 3.17 6.43 5.77
N LEU A 59 3.72 5.41 5.12
CA LEU A 59 3.03 4.17 4.79
C LEU A 59 3.63 3.02 5.60
N ALA A 60 2.79 2.35 6.37
CA ALA A 60 3.10 1.07 6.98
C ALA A 60 2.39 -0.03 6.19
N ILE A 61 3.15 -0.92 5.56
CA ILE A 61 2.64 -2.00 4.71
C ILE A 61 2.97 -3.33 5.37
N ARG A 62 1.96 -4.17 5.58
CA ARG A 62 2.09 -5.54 6.10
C ARG A 62 1.61 -6.51 5.03
N LEU A 63 2.48 -7.46 4.69
CA LEU A 63 2.10 -8.66 3.96
C LEU A 63 2.02 -9.80 4.96
N ASN A 64 0.83 -10.34 5.13
CA ASN A 64 0.55 -11.44 6.03
C ASN A 64 0.60 -12.78 5.28
N GLN A 65 0.65 -13.86 6.06
CA GLN A 65 0.48 -15.20 5.56
C GLN A 65 -0.51 -16.01 6.38
N TRP A 66 -1.38 -16.73 5.67
CA TRP A 66 -2.42 -17.56 6.26
C TRP A 66 -1.88 -18.70 7.14
N SER A 67 -0.74 -19.28 6.78
CA SER A 67 -0.17 -20.46 7.44
C SER A 67 1.29 -20.28 7.84
N GLY A 68 1.68 -20.98 8.91
CA GLY A 68 3.03 -20.94 9.48
C GLY A 68 3.06 -20.43 10.93
N PRO A 69 4.22 -20.51 11.59
CA PRO A 69 4.38 -20.11 13.00
C PRO A 69 4.28 -18.59 13.22
N SER A 70 4.44 -17.79 12.15
CA SER A 70 4.21 -16.34 12.14
C SER A 70 3.20 -16.00 11.05
N LYS A 71 2.21 -15.16 11.39
CA LYS A 71 1.26 -14.59 10.43
C LYS A 71 1.84 -13.42 9.63
N LEU A 72 2.97 -12.85 10.05
CA LEU A 72 3.64 -11.77 9.33
C LEU A 72 4.70 -12.36 8.38
N ARG A 73 4.61 -12.03 7.09
CA ARG A 73 5.58 -12.40 6.07
C ARG A 73 6.57 -11.27 5.80
N ALA A 74 6.07 -10.05 5.63
CA ALA A 74 6.90 -8.87 5.43
C ALA A 74 6.24 -7.62 6.02
N TYR A 75 7.09 -6.68 6.42
CA TYR A 75 6.69 -5.36 6.90
C TYR A 75 7.63 -4.31 6.33
N VAL A 76 7.06 -3.23 5.83
CA VAL A 76 7.82 -2.09 5.32
C VAL A 76 7.19 -0.80 5.82
N ASP A 77 8.03 0.07 6.37
CA ASP A 77 7.71 1.48 6.58
C ASP A 77 8.36 2.32 5.47
N VAL A 78 7.55 3.05 4.72
CA VAL A 78 8.00 3.96 3.65
C VAL A 78 7.56 5.38 3.98
N VAL A 79 8.45 6.34 3.77
CA VAL A 79 8.09 7.76 3.78
C VAL A 79 8.09 8.26 2.35
N LEU A 80 6.95 8.78 1.91
CA LEU A 80 6.78 9.42 0.62
C LEU A 80 6.67 10.92 0.82
N ASP A 81 7.26 11.69 -0.11
CA ASP A 81 6.91 13.10 -0.21
C ASP A 81 5.50 13.21 -0.76
N ALA A 82 4.68 14.04 -0.09
CA ALA A 82 3.26 14.05 -0.37
C ALA A 82 2.93 14.48 -1.82
N GLY A 83 3.80 15.25 -2.48
CA GLY A 83 3.62 15.65 -3.88
C GLY A 83 4.03 14.58 -4.89
N GLU A 84 5.14 14.81 -5.59
CA GLU A 84 5.59 14.03 -6.75
C GLU A 84 5.74 12.53 -6.45
N HIS A 85 6.29 12.17 -5.27
CA HIS A 85 6.48 10.77 -4.90
C HIS A 85 5.14 10.04 -4.71
N LEU A 86 4.12 10.69 -4.14
CA LEU A 86 2.79 10.10 -3.99
C LEU A 86 2.07 9.94 -5.34
N VAL A 87 2.22 10.91 -6.24
CA VAL A 87 1.68 10.81 -7.61
C VAL A 87 2.33 9.64 -8.35
N ALA A 88 3.66 9.50 -8.26
CA ALA A 88 4.38 8.38 -8.87
C ALA A 88 3.96 7.04 -8.27
N ALA A 89 3.83 6.94 -6.95
CA ALA A 89 3.36 5.74 -6.27
C ALA A 89 1.94 5.35 -6.71
N SER A 90 1.04 6.31 -6.82
CA SER A 90 -0.34 6.08 -7.26
C SER A 90 -0.39 5.60 -8.71
N ALA A 91 0.43 6.18 -9.60
CA ALA A 91 0.56 5.70 -10.97
C ALA A 91 1.11 4.28 -11.07
N GLN A 92 2.13 3.93 -10.26
CA GLN A 92 2.68 2.58 -10.21
C GLN A 92 1.66 1.56 -9.71
N MET A 93 0.88 1.91 -8.68
CA MET A 93 -0.17 1.03 -8.16
C MET A 93 -1.27 0.78 -9.19
N ARG A 94 -1.67 1.80 -9.95
CA ARG A 94 -2.60 1.64 -11.09
C ARG A 94 -2.06 0.67 -12.15
N SER A 95 -0.77 0.77 -12.49
CA SER A 95 -0.13 -0.17 -13.43
C SER A 95 -0.18 -1.60 -12.90
N LEU A 96 0.25 -1.78 -11.64
CA LEU A 96 0.34 -3.08 -10.97
C LEU A 96 -0.99 -3.83 -10.98
N VAL A 97 -2.08 -3.15 -10.61
CA VAL A 97 -3.41 -3.78 -10.53
C VAL A 97 -4.04 -4.02 -11.90
N SER A 98 -3.70 -3.20 -12.91
CA SER A 98 -4.16 -3.40 -14.29
C SER A 98 -3.47 -4.56 -15.02
N GLY A 99 -2.47 -5.20 -14.39
CA GLY A 99 -1.68 -6.27 -14.97
C GLY A 99 -0.66 -5.80 -16.02
N GLN A 100 -0.25 -4.53 -15.98
CA GLN A 100 0.76 -3.94 -16.88
C GLN A 100 2.09 -3.64 -16.16
#